data_AF-A0A1C6MIF5-F1
#
_entry.id   AF-A0A1C6MIF5-F1
#
_cell.length_a   1.000
_cell.length_b   1.000
_cell.length_c   1.000
_cell.angle_alpha   90.00
_cell.angle_beta   90.00
_cell.angle_gamma   90.00
#
_symmetry.space_group_name_H-M   'P 1'
#
loop_
_entity.id
_entity.type
_entity.pdbx_description
1 polymer ?
#
loop_
_entity_poly.entity_id
_entity_poly.type
_entity_poly.pdbx_seq_one_letter_code
_entity_poly.pdbx_strand_id
1 'polypeptide(L)'
;MPLSEDALAFARKPAASKYRYPDDRLAVADLLERWNLGLGTTLAERRMALRLSREQAAIELPETEAETVVSLPSVRKALGTAPDVAEPELAEPAEVGDDDEADLDDLADEDDFYADALEDV
;
A
#
# COMPACT_ATOMS: atom_id res chain seq x y z
N MET A 1 -14.68 -0.96 -5.37
CA MET A 1 -15.92 -0.70 -4.61
C MET A 1 -16.96 -0.13 -5.57
N PRO A 2 -18.02 -0.86 -5.94
CA PRO A 2 -19.07 -0.29 -6.77
C PRO A 2 -19.90 0.70 -5.94
N LEU A 3 -19.99 1.96 -6.39
CA LEU A 3 -20.85 2.99 -5.81
C LEU A 3 -22.32 2.66 -6.15
N SER A 4 -23.24 2.78 -5.19
CA SER A 4 -24.67 2.51 -5.42
C SER A 4 -25.32 3.53 -6.36
N GLU A 5 -26.37 3.12 -7.07
CA GLU A 5 -27.13 4.00 -7.99
C GLU A 5 -27.76 5.20 -7.25
N ASP A 6 -28.24 4.98 -6.02
CA ASP A 6 -28.78 6.02 -5.16
C ASP A 6 -27.74 7.09 -4.80
N ALA A 7 -26.49 6.67 -4.55
CA ALA A 7 -25.40 7.59 -4.25
C ALA A 7 -25.06 8.46 -5.47
N LEU A 8 -25.13 7.89 -6.68
CA LEU A 8 -24.90 8.63 -7.93
C LEU A 8 -26.04 9.62 -8.21
N ALA A 9 -27.30 9.21 -7.99
CA ALA A 9 -28.45 10.10 -8.11
C ALA A 9 -28.39 11.27 -7.10
N PHE A 10 -27.92 11.01 -5.88
CA PHE A 10 -27.66 12.06 -4.90
C PHE A 10 -26.52 12.98 -5.36
N ALA A 11 -25.43 12.45 -5.87
CA ALA A 11 -24.25 13.22 -6.32
C ALA A 11 -24.52 14.13 -7.53
N ARG A 12 -25.42 13.75 -8.44
CA ARG A 12 -25.81 14.58 -9.59
C ARG A 12 -26.53 15.87 -9.18
N LYS A 13 -27.29 15.86 -8.09
CA LYS A 13 -28.04 17.04 -7.59
C LYS A 13 -27.13 18.22 -7.22
N PRO A 14 -26.09 18.06 -6.36
CA PRO A 14 -25.17 19.15 -6.07
C PRO A 14 -24.33 19.53 -7.30
N ALA A 15 -23.89 18.56 -8.11
CA ALA A 15 -23.12 18.86 -9.33
C ALA A 15 -23.90 19.74 -10.31
N ALA A 16 -25.20 19.50 -10.49
CA ALA A 16 -26.06 20.30 -11.36
C ALA A 16 -26.25 21.75 -10.85
N SER A 17 -26.11 21.99 -9.54
CA SER A 17 -26.15 23.34 -8.98
C SER A 17 -24.81 24.08 -9.07
N LYS A 18 -23.69 23.35 -9.07
CA LYS A 18 -22.33 23.90 -9.01
C LYS A 18 -21.71 24.11 -10.40
N TYR A 19 -22.06 23.27 -11.38
CA TYR A 19 -21.43 23.27 -12.71
C TYR A 19 -22.45 23.56 -13.81
N ARG A 20 -22.05 24.39 -14.79
CA ARG A 20 -22.85 24.69 -15.99
C ARG A 20 -23.08 23.44 -16.86
N TYR A 21 -22.10 22.54 -16.86
CA TYR A 21 -22.13 21.25 -17.53
C TYR A 21 -21.78 20.16 -16.51
N PRO A 22 -22.77 19.58 -15.82
CA PRO A 22 -22.51 18.55 -14.83
C PRO A 22 -22.10 17.23 -15.52
N ASP A 23 -20.97 16.67 -15.07
CA ASP A 23 -20.47 15.34 -15.47
C ASP A 23 -20.54 14.40 -14.26
N ASP A 24 -20.81 13.12 -14.49
CA ASP A 24 -20.87 12.08 -13.46
C ASP A 24 -19.53 11.96 -12.71
N ARG A 25 -18.41 12.22 -13.40
CA ARG A 25 -17.08 12.26 -12.76
C ARG A 25 -16.96 13.40 -11.75
N LEU A 26 -17.45 14.58 -12.10
CA LEU A 26 -17.45 15.74 -11.19
C LEU A 26 -18.40 15.52 -10.01
N ALA A 27 -19.55 14.90 -10.27
CA ALA A 27 -20.51 14.55 -9.22
C ALA A 27 -19.91 13.59 -8.18
N VAL A 28 -19.24 12.53 -8.65
CA VAL A 28 -18.60 11.54 -7.76
C VAL A 28 -17.41 12.16 -7.03
N ALA A 29 -16.62 13.01 -7.69
CA ALA A 29 -15.51 13.71 -7.04
C ALA A 29 -15.99 14.60 -5.88
N ASP A 30 -17.00 15.44 -6.13
CA ASP A 30 -17.62 16.31 -5.10
C ASP A 30 -18.23 15.48 -3.95
N LEU A 31 -18.79 14.30 -4.25
CA LEU A 31 -19.33 13.37 -3.25
C LEU A 31 -18.22 12.81 -2.35
N LEU A 32 -17.12 12.33 -2.95
CA LEU A 32 -15.99 11.76 -2.21
C LEU A 32 -15.26 12.81 -1.37
N GLU A 33 -15.12 14.02 -1.90
CA GLU A 33 -14.57 15.18 -1.17
C GLU A 33 -15.41 15.48 0.08
N ARG A 34 -16.74 15.52 -0.05
CA ARG A 34 -17.65 15.72 1.09
C ARG A 34 -17.57 14.62 2.15
N TRP A 35 -17.33 13.39 1.74
CA TRP A 35 -17.18 12.27 2.67
C TRP A 35 -15.79 12.20 3.29
N ASN A 36 -14.89 13.14 2.98
CA ASN A 36 -13.48 13.09 3.33
C ASN A 36 -12.83 11.75 2.93
N LEU A 37 -13.35 11.10 1.90
CA LEU A 37 -12.78 9.89 1.32
C LEU A 37 -11.74 10.30 0.28
N GLY A 38 -10.64 10.87 0.77
CA GLY A 38 -9.42 11.10 0.00
C GLY A 38 -8.48 9.90 0.11
N LEU A 39 -7.79 9.55 -0.97
CA LEU A 39 -6.71 8.54 -0.96
C LEU A 39 -5.43 9.14 -0.31
N GLY A 40 -5.51 9.56 0.95
CA GLY A 40 -4.39 10.17 1.66
C GLY A 40 -4.00 11.53 1.09
N THR A 41 -4.95 12.46 1.06
CA THR A 41 -4.73 13.83 0.55
C THR A 41 -3.89 14.66 1.51
N THR A 42 -3.80 14.25 2.78
CA THR A 42 -2.91 14.85 3.78
C THR A 42 -1.75 13.91 4.15
N LEU A 43 -0.64 14.49 4.61
CA LEU A 43 0.55 13.74 5.01
C LEU A 43 0.26 12.81 6.22
N ALA A 44 -0.61 13.26 7.12
CA ALA A 44 -1.07 12.47 8.26
C ALA A 44 -1.90 11.25 7.83
N GLU A 45 -2.85 11.42 6.90
CA GLU A 45 -3.62 10.31 6.33
C GLU A 45 -2.73 9.33 5.57
N ARG A 46 -1.76 9.83 4.81
CA ARG A 46 -0.79 8.98 4.10
C ARG A 46 0.01 8.12 5.09
N ARG A 47 0.48 8.68 6.21
CA ARG A 47 1.17 7.92 7.27
C ARG A 47 0.24 6.87 7.88
N MET A 48 -1.01 7.22 8.16
CA MET A 48 -2.00 6.27 8.69
C MET A 48 -2.30 5.14 7.71
N ALA A 49 -2.49 5.43 6.42
CA ALA A 49 -2.72 4.45 5.38
C ALA A 49 -1.52 3.50 5.20
N LEU A 50 -0.29 4.03 5.23
CA LEU A 50 0.93 3.22 5.19
C LEU A 50 1.05 2.32 6.42
N ARG A 51 0.74 2.83 7.62
CA ARG A 51 0.72 2.04 8.85
C ARG A 51 -0.28 0.88 8.76
N LEU A 52 -1.50 1.17 8.32
CA LEU A 52 -2.54 0.15 8.13
C LEU A 52 -2.16 -0.88 7.06
N SER A 53 -1.54 -0.46 5.95
CA SER A 53 -1.05 -1.38 4.92
C SER A 53 0.05 -2.30 5.44
N ARG A 54 0.95 -1.79 6.29
CA ARG A 54 1.99 -2.58 6.95
C ARG A 54 1.39 -3.57 7.95
N GLU A 55 0.43 -3.13 8.75
CA GLU A 55 -0.32 -4.00 9.67
C GLU A 55 -1.06 -5.11 8.91
N GLN A 56 -1.70 -4.77 7.78
CA GLN A 56 -2.40 -5.74 6.93
C GLN A 56 -1.44 -6.72 6.23
N ALA A 57 -0.25 -6.27 5.84
CA ALA A 57 0.78 -7.15 5.26
C ALA A 57 1.38 -8.11 6.30
N ALA A 58 1.36 -7.74 7.59
CA ALA A 58 1.75 -8.61 8.68
C ALA A 58 0.69 -9.68 9.01
N ILE A 59 -0.53 -9.55 8.49
CA ILE A 59 -1.54 -10.60 8.56
C ILE A 59 -1.23 -11.58 7.43
N GLU A 60 -0.77 -12.77 7.80
CA GLU A 60 -0.65 -13.89 6.87
C GLU A 60 -2.08 -14.24 6.40
N LEU A 61 -2.39 -13.93 5.13
CA LEU A 61 -3.67 -14.33 4.56
C LEU A 61 -3.67 -15.86 4.41
N PRO A 62 -4.80 -16.54 4.68
CA PRO A 62 -4.92 -17.94 4.35
C PRO A 62 -4.64 -18.13 2.85
N GLU A 63 -3.94 -19.22 2.51
CA GLU A 63 -3.62 -19.55 1.12
C GLU A 63 -4.87 -19.36 0.26
N THR A 64 -4.75 -18.51 -0.76
CA THR A 64 -5.90 -18.22 -1.61
C THR A 64 -6.25 -19.46 -2.43
N GLU A 65 -7.53 -19.63 -2.78
CA GLU A 65 -7.93 -20.72 -3.70
C GLU A 65 -7.12 -20.69 -5.01
N ALA A 66 -6.64 -19.52 -5.43
CA ALA A 66 -5.75 -19.38 -6.58
C ALA A 66 -4.37 -20.03 -6.37
N GLU A 67 -3.74 -19.85 -5.21
CA GLU A 67 -2.45 -20.49 -4.88
C GLU A 67 -2.60 -22.01 -4.73
N THR A 68 -3.70 -22.46 -4.12
CA THR A 68 -3.99 -23.90 -4.01
C THR A 68 -4.29 -24.55 -5.36
N VAL A 69 -4.94 -23.84 -6.30
CA VAL A 69 -5.20 -24.35 -7.65
C VAL A 69 -3.92 -24.41 -8.49
N VAL A 70 -3.02 -23.44 -8.37
CA VAL A 70 -1.71 -23.45 -9.05
C VAL A 70 -0.78 -24.54 -8.50
N SER A 71 -0.98 -24.96 -7.24
CA SER A 71 -0.21 -26.06 -6.65
C SER A 71 -0.65 -27.45 -7.17
N LEU A 72 -1.84 -27.57 -7.78
CA LEU A 72 -2.35 -28.84 -8.30
C LEU A 72 -1.49 -29.38 -9.46
N PRO A 73 -1.14 -30.68 -9.47
CA PRO A 73 -0.27 -31.26 -10.50
C PRO A 73 -0.78 -31.11 -11.93
N SER A 74 -2.10 -31.16 -12.12
CA SER A 74 -2.74 -31.00 -13.44
C SER A 74 -2.62 -29.57 -13.98
N VAL A 75 -2.71 -28.57 -13.11
CA VAL A 75 -2.62 -27.15 -13.46
C VAL A 75 -1.18 -26.75 -13.77
N ARG A 76 -0.20 -27.22 -12.98
CA ARG A 76 1.24 -27.01 -13.29
C ARG A 76 1.63 -27.60 -14.64
N LYS A 77 1.11 -28.79 -14.95
CA LYS A 77 1.32 -29.44 -16.25
C LYS A 77 0.74 -28.63 -17.41
N ALA A 78 -0.43 -28.02 -17.22
CA ALA A 78 -1.08 -27.19 -18.24
C ALA A 78 -0.37 -25.84 -18.44
N LEU A 79 0.18 -25.25 -17.36
CA LEU A 79 0.96 -24.01 -17.39
C LEU A 79 2.39 -24.20 -17.89
N GLY A 80 2.85 -25.44 -18.08
CA GLY A 80 4.21 -25.72 -18.55
C GLY A 80 5.29 -25.47 -17.50
N THR A 81 4.92 -25.31 -16.22
CA THR A 81 5.87 -25.29 -15.11
C THR A 81 6.41 -26.71 -14.93
N ALA A 82 7.63 -26.95 -15.42
CA ALA A 82 8.37 -28.17 -15.11
C ALA A 82 8.57 -28.25 -13.59
N PRO A 83 8.52 -29.44 -12.97
CA PRO A 83 8.92 -29.58 -11.58
C PRO A 83 10.38 -29.16 -11.49
N ASP A 84 10.63 -28.06 -10.78
CA ASP A 84 11.98 -27.69 -10.40
C ASP A 84 12.47 -28.80 -9.47
N VAL A 85 13.45 -29.57 -9.94
CA VAL A 85 14.14 -30.54 -9.10
C VAL A 85 15.01 -29.69 -8.20
N ALA A 86 14.49 -29.33 -7.03
CA ALA A 86 15.26 -28.68 -6.00
C ALA A 86 16.41 -29.63 -5.62
N GLU A 87 17.59 -29.36 -6.16
CA GLU A 87 18.84 -29.82 -5.56
C GLU A 87 18.87 -29.26 -4.12
N PRO A 88 19.24 -30.08 -3.12
CA PRO A 88 19.34 -29.56 -1.77
C PRO A 88 20.48 -28.54 -1.73
N GLU A 89 20.14 -27.25 -1.71
CA GLU A 89 21.07 -26.21 -1.31
C GLU A 89 21.53 -26.54 0.11
N LEU A 90 22.80 -26.92 0.21
CA LEU A 90 23.51 -27.03 1.47
C LEU A 90 23.45 -25.64 2.11
N ALA A 91 22.68 -25.52 3.19
CA ALA A 91 22.69 -24.33 4.03
C ALA A 91 24.11 -24.10 4.54
N GLU A 92 24.81 -23.13 3.97
CA GLU A 92 26.01 -22.60 4.59
C GLU A 92 25.60 -21.89 5.89
N PRO A 93 26.30 -22.13 7.01
CA PRO A 93 26.01 -21.42 8.24
C PRO A 93 26.19 -19.92 7.99
N ALA A 94 25.17 -19.14 8.37
CA ALA A 94 25.26 -17.70 8.43
C ALA A 94 26.48 -17.31 9.29
N GLU A 95 27.50 -16.74 8.65
CA GLU A 95 28.53 -15.97 9.33
C GLU A 95 27.82 -14.76 9.95
N VAL A 96 27.44 -14.89 11.22
CA VAL A 96 27.03 -13.77 12.07
C VAL A 96 28.32 -13.01 12.39
N GLY A 97 28.73 -12.18 11.43
CA GLY A 97 29.73 -11.15 11.64
C GLY A 97 29.10 -10.04 12.49
N ASP A 98 29.48 -10.04 13.76
CA ASP A 98 29.38 -8.91 14.68
C ASP A 98 30.15 -7.72 14.08
N ASP A 99 29.44 -6.82 13.41
CA ASP A 99 29.95 -5.54 12.88
C ASP A 99 29.37 -4.37 13.70
N ASP A 100 29.27 -4.55 15.01
CA ASP A 100 28.73 -3.57 15.97
C ASP A 100 29.75 -2.49 16.39
N GLU A 101 30.73 -2.15 15.54
CA GLU A 101 31.61 -0.97 15.75
C GLU A 101 31.72 -0.11 14.49
N ALA A 102 30.58 0.21 13.87
CA ALA A 102 30.49 1.45 13.11
C ALA A 102 30.40 2.60 14.12
N ASP A 103 31.52 3.34 14.25
CA ASP A 103 31.75 4.52 15.09
C ASP A 103 30.55 5.50 15.07
N LEU A 104 29.60 5.31 15.99
CA LEU A 104 28.41 6.16 16.13
C LEU A 104 28.73 7.56 16.68
N ASP A 105 29.99 7.80 17.07
CA ASP A 105 30.45 9.08 17.60
C ASP A 105 30.47 10.20 16.54
N ASP A 106 30.51 9.87 15.24
CA ASP A 106 30.49 10.85 14.14
C ASP A 106 29.06 11.31 13.76
N LEU A 107 28.01 10.62 14.27
CA LEU A 107 26.61 10.99 14.03
C LEU A 107 26.06 11.98 15.07
N ALA A 108 26.74 12.15 16.21
CA ALA A 108 26.31 13.08 17.25
C ALA A 108 26.42 14.55 16.82
N ASP A 109 27.31 14.86 15.86
CA ASP A 109 27.48 16.20 15.31
C ASP A 109 26.43 16.54 14.21
N GLU A 110 25.62 15.58 13.78
CA GLU A 110 24.57 15.78 12.76
C GLU A 110 23.19 16.16 13.34
N ASP A 111 23.01 16.17 14.66
CA ASP A 111 21.74 16.54 15.30
C ASP A 111 21.33 18.01 15.02
N ASP A 112 22.30 18.87 14.66
CA ASP A 112 22.07 20.26 14.24
C ASP A 112 21.58 20.38 12.78
N PHE A 113 21.72 19.34 11.96
CA PHE A 113 21.41 19.39 10.51
C PHE A 113 19.90 19.55 10.22
N TYR A 114 19.03 19.16 11.16
CA TYR A 114 17.56 19.30 11.03
C TYR A 114 16.96 20.29 12.02
N ALA A 115 17.76 20.99 12.82
CA ALA A 115 17.27 21.90 13.85
C ALA A 115 16.55 23.12 13.27
N ASP A 116 16.97 23.58 12.09
CA ASP A 116 16.41 24.72 11.36
C ASP A 116 15.30 24.34 10.36
N ALA A 117 15.16 23.05 10.04
CA ALA A 117 14.19 22.54 9.05
C ALA A 117 12.71 22.73 9.47
N LEU A 118 12.44 23.05 10.74
CA LEU A 118 11.12 23.32 11.29
C LEU A 118 10.92 24.79 11.70
N GLU A 119 11.88 25.68 11.44
CA GLU A 119 11.75 27.12 11.70
C GLU A 119 10.94 27.79 10.56
N ASP A 120 9.62 27.73 10.71
CA ASP A 120 8.53 28.49 10.06
C ASP A 120 8.51 28.74 8.54
N VAL A 121 7.45 28.21 7.91
CA VAL A 121 6.61 28.89 6.90
C VAL A 121 5.13 28.77 7.31
#